data_AF-A0A4Y7U5N8-F1
#
_entry.id   AF-A0A4Y7U5N8-F1
#
_cell.length_a   1.000
_cell.length_b   1.000
_cell.length_c   1.000
_cell.angle_alpha   90.00
_cell.angle_beta   90.00
_cell.angle_gamma   90.00
#
_symmetry.space_group_name_H-M   'P 1'
#
loop_
_entity.id
_entity.type
_entity.pdbx_description
1 polymer ?
#
loop_
_entity_poly.entity_id
_entity_poly.type
_entity_poly.pdbx_seq_one_letter_code
_entity_poly.pdbx_strand_id
1 'polypeptide(L)'
;SLIFRPDLVLEYISQVNENGTWGIRGATASGAFLWVVWSIEFIIVITISGFLSYLEAKKPFSESTNSWYEEITLPALSYIEDQQQMIADIVASNHTSFDLLSKDIDSEVDSHSVFTLYKSKSGKNYLSVDNKTSKVDDKGNVKFDSDEIVEYIAINSELSKLLLNK
;
A
#
# COMPACT_ATOMS: atom_id res chain seq x y z
N SER A 1 -32.19 18.36 -12.29
CA SER A 1 -31.73 17.80 -11.01
C SER A 1 -30.66 18.73 -10.45
N LEU A 2 -30.68 19.01 -9.14
CA LEU A 2 -29.75 19.93 -8.46
C LEU A 2 -28.26 19.57 -8.71
N ILE A 3 -27.99 18.28 -8.93
CA ILE A 3 -26.65 17.70 -9.17
C ILE A 3 -26.00 18.23 -10.46
N PHE A 4 -26.77 18.75 -11.42
CA PHE A 4 -26.25 19.29 -12.68
C PHE A 4 -26.15 20.83 -12.71
N ARG A 5 -26.42 21.50 -11.57
CA ARG A 5 -26.39 22.96 -11.44
C ARG A 5 -25.53 23.36 -10.24
N PRO A 6 -24.19 23.27 -10.37
CA PRO A 6 -23.28 23.52 -9.25
C PRO A 6 -23.38 24.97 -8.74
N ASP A 7 -23.78 25.90 -9.61
CA ASP A 7 -24.08 27.28 -9.27
C ASP A 7 -25.16 27.40 -8.19
N LEU A 8 -26.29 26.69 -8.37
CA LEU A 8 -27.38 26.70 -7.40
C LEU A 8 -27.01 26.01 -6.10
N VAL A 9 -26.20 24.94 -6.16
CA VAL A 9 -25.73 24.23 -4.97
C VAL A 9 -24.87 25.14 -4.08
N LEU A 10 -23.93 25.87 -4.68
CA LEU A 10 -23.09 26.82 -3.94
C LEU A 10 -23.91 27.99 -3.37
N GLU A 11 -24.91 28.47 -4.12
CA GLU A 11 -25.83 29.49 -3.64
C GLU A 11 -26.60 29.03 -2.40
N TYR A 12 -27.16 27.81 -2.42
CA TYR A 12 -27.84 27.24 -1.28
C TYR A 12 -26.92 27.00 -0.08
N ILE A 13 -25.68 26.54 -0.31
CA ILE A 13 -24.68 26.41 0.75
C ILE A 13 -24.42 27.78 1.42
N SER A 14 -24.32 28.85 0.62
CA SER A 14 -24.15 30.21 1.13
C SER A 14 -25.36 30.66 1.96
N GLN A 15 -26.58 30.47 1.45
CA GLN A 15 -27.81 30.84 2.17
C GLN A 15 -27.97 30.07 3.49
N VAL A 16 -27.60 28.79 3.50
CA VAL A 16 -27.60 27.94 4.70
C VAL A 16 -26.56 28.43 5.71
N ASN A 17 -25.38 28.81 5.23
CA ASN A 17 -24.32 29.33 6.07
C ASN A 17 -24.68 30.67 6.72
N GLU A 18 -25.35 31.57 5.99
CA GLU A 18 -25.78 32.88 6.49
C GLU A 18 -26.87 32.78 7.54
N ASN A 19 -27.92 31.99 7.26
CA ASN A 19 -29.11 31.96 8.12
C ASN A 19 -28.95 30.98 9.28
N GLY A 20 -28.13 29.94 9.12
CA GLY A 20 -28.00 28.84 10.07
C GLY A 20 -29.27 28.01 10.13
N THR A 21 -29.19 26.73 9.79
CA THR A 21 -30.39 25.86 9.74
C THR A 21 -30.49 24.92 10.95
N TRP A 22 -29.42 24.79 11.75
CA TRP A 22 -29.25 23.79 12.81
C TRP A 22 -28.58 24.50 13.99
N GLY A 23 -28.88 24.10 15.22
CA GLY A 23 -28.33 24.74 16.42
C GLY A 23 -27.77 23.75 17.44
N ILE A 24 -26.74 24.17 18.15
CA ILE A 24 -26.15 23.41 19.27
C ILE A 24 -26.56 24.12 20.56
N ARG A 25 -27.26 23.40 21.45
CA ARG A 25 -27.74 23.93 22.75
C ARG A 25 -28.55 25.23 22.65
N GLY A 26 -29.32 25.39 21.57
CA GLY A 26 -30.20 26.53 21.36
C GLY A 26 -29.58 27.73 20.63
N ALA A 27 -28.27 27.69 20.32
CA ALA A 27 -27.62 28.69 19.46
C ALA A 27 -27.54 28.17 18.01
N THR A 28 -27.95 28.99 17.04
CA THR A 28 -27.86 28.66 15.61
C THR A 28 -26.40 28.64 15.15
N ALA A 29 -25.97 27.50 14.60
CA ALA A 29 -24.69 27.37 13.94
C ALA A 29 -24.77 28.08 12.58
N SER A 30 -23.96 29.12 12.40
CA SER A 30 -23.91 29.93 11.17
C SER A 30 -22.50 30.50 10.95
N GLY A 31 -22.24 30.98 9.74
CA GLY A 31 -21.03 31.70 9.39
C GLY A 31 -19.75 30.88 9.55
N ALA A 32 -18.70 31.49 10.10
CA ALA A 32 -17.37 30.87 10.20
C ALA A 32 -17.38 29.51 10.90
N PHE A 33 -18.27 29.32 11.88
CA PHE A 33 -18.38 28.04 12.59
C PHE A 33 -18.82 26.90 11.66
N LEU A 34 -19.83 27.11 10.81
CA LEU A 34 -20.27 26.10 9.85
C LEU A 34 -19.18 25.78 8.81
N TRP A 35 -18.49 26.80 8.30
CA TRP A 35 -17.37 26.59 7.38
C TRP A 35 -16.26 25.72 7.98
N VAL A 36 -15.94 25.91 9.26
CA VAL A 36 -14.94 25.08 9.95
C VAL A 36 -15.42 23.63 10.04
N VAL A 37 -16.65 23.40 10.47
CA VAL A 37 -17.22 22.05 10.60
C VAL A 37 -17.25 21.35 9.25
N TRP A 38 -17.79 21.99 8.21
CA TRP A 38 -17.85 21.42 6.88
C TRP A 38 -16.46 21.16 6.28
N SER A 39 -15.48 22.03 6.55
CA SER A 39 -14.10 21.79 6.10
C SER A 39 -13.53 20.53 6.76
N ILE A 40 -13.78 20.32 8.06
CA ILE A 40 -13.35 19.11 8.76
C ILE A 40 -14.04 17.88 8.17
N GLU A 41 -15.36 17.93 7.97
CA GLU A 41 -16.11 16.82 7.37
C GLU A 41 -15.62 16.50 5.96
N PHE A 42 -15.38 17.52 5.14
CA PHE A 42 -14.85 17.36 3.80
C PHE A 42 -13.48 16.68 3.80
N ILE A 43 -12.58 17.10 4.69
CA ILE A 43 -11.27 16.45 4.87
C ILE A 43 -11.45 14.99 5.28
N ILE A 44 -12.34 14.69 6.23
CA ILE A 44 -12.61 13.32 6.67
C ILE A 44 -13.11 12.47 5.49
N VAL A 45 -14.07 12.96 4.72
CA VAL A 45 -14.63 12.25 3.56
C VAL A 45 -13.56 11.99 2.50
N ILE A 46 -12.75 13.00 2.15
CA ILE A 46 -11.65 12.84 1.19
C ILE A 46 -10.61 11.86 1.71
N THR A 47 -10.25 11.97 2.98
CA THR A 47 -9.21 11.11 3.57
C THR A 47 -9.68 9.67 3.61
N ILE A 48 -10.87 9.39 4.11
CA ILE A 48 -11.42 8.03 4.16
C ILE A 48 -11.56 7.46 2.74
N SER A 49 -12.13 8.23 1.81
CA SER A 49 -12.42 7.72 0.46
C SER A 49 -11.19 7.61 -0.42
N GLY A 50 -10.25 8.55 -0.31
CA GLY A 50 -9.04 8.59 -1.13
C GLY A 50 -7.91 7.78 -0.53
N PHE A 51 -7.58 8.01 0.74
CA PHE A 51 -6.38 7.45 1.36
C PHE A 51 -6.51 5.96 1.68
N LEU A 52 -7.64 5.51 2.26
CA LEU A 52 -7.82 4.08 2.55
C LEU A 52 -7.87 3.25 1.27
N SER A 53 -8.58 3.74 0.25
CA SER A 53 -8.62 3.08 -1.05
C SER A 53 -7.25 3.06 -1.72
N TYR A 54 -6.46 4.12 -1.62
CA TYR A 54 -5.10 4.15 -2.12
C TYR A 54 -4.19 3.12 -1.42
N LEU A 55 -4.33 2.93 -0.11
CA LEU A 55 -3.56 1.93 0.63
C LEU A 55 -3.90 0.51 0.22
N GLU A 56 -5.19 0.18 0.07
CA GLU A 56 -5.59 -1.17 -0.38
C GLU A 56 -5.30 -1.42 -1.87
N ALA A 57 -5.31 -0.38 -2.70
CA ALA A 57 -4.98 -0.50 -4.13
C ALA A 57 -3.51 -0.89 -4.38
N LYS A 58 -2.64 -0.82 -3.37
CA LYS A 58 -1.27 -1.36 -3.44
C LYS A 58 -1.22 -2.88 -3.42
N LYS A 59 -2.32 -3.56 -3.16
CA LYS A 59 -2.39 -5.03 -3.23
C LYS A 59 -3.08 -5.42 -4.53
N PRO A 60 -2.69 -6.53 -5.16
CA PRO A 60 -3.43 -7.05 -6.30
C PRO A 60 -4.85 -7.44 -5.86
N PHE A 61 -5.82 -7.25 -6.76
CA PHE A 61 -7.21 -7.65 -6.55
C PHE A 61 -7.51 -8.98 -7.25
N SER A 62 -8.18 -9.90 -6.57
CA SER A 62 -8.66 -11.14 -7.16
C SER A 62 -10.09 -10.97 -7.64
N GLU A 63 -10.31 -10.90 -8.95
CA GLU A 63 -11.66 -10.86 -9.55
C GLU A 63 -12.46 -12.13 -9.21
N SER A 64 -11.79 -13.29 -9.11
CA SER A 64 -12.45 -14.58 -8.88
C SER A 64 -13.03 -14.72 -7.47
N THR A 65 -12.37 -14.14 -6.47
CA THR A 65 -12.79 -14.20 -5.06
C THR A 65 -13.40 -12.89 -4.59
N ASN A 66 -13.45 -11.89 -5.47
CA ASN A 66 -13.90 -10.52 -5.19
C ASN A 66 -13.25 -9.94 -3.92
N SER A 67 -11.94 -10.16 -3.79
CA SER A 67 -11.19 -9.79 -2.60
C SER A 67 -9.76 -9.39 -2.93
N TRP A 68 -9.19 -8.48 -2.16
CA TRP A 68 -7.75 -8.19 -2.18
C TRP A 68 -6.94 -9.42 -1.76
N TYR A 69 -5.72 -9.52 -2.26
CA TYR A 69 -4.79 -10.56 -1.86
C TYR A 69 -4.29 -10.33 -0.43
N GLU A 70 -4.00 -11.42 0.28
CA GLU A 70 -3.32 -11.38 1.57
C GLU A 70 -1.83 -11.14 1.35
N GLU A 71 -1.32 -10.03 1.90
CA GLU A 71 0.08 -9.63 1.82
C GLU A 71 0.86 -10.23 2.98
N ILE A 72 1.91 -10.98 2.66
CA ILE A 72 2.79 -11.64 3.62
C ILE A 72 4.23 -11.25 3.27
N THR A 73 4.80 -10.35 4.05
CA THR A 73 6.22 -10.01 3.97
C THR A 73 7.05 -11.11 4.64
N LEU A 74 8.01 -11.66 3.91
CA LEU A 74 8.93 -12.68 4.41
C LEU A 74 10.11 -12.03 5.16
N PRO A 75 10.81 -12.80 6.01
CA PRO A 75 12.04 -12.33 6.66
C PRO A 75 13.08 -11.84 5.65
N ALA A 76 13.97 -10.96 6.09
CA ALA A 76 15.08 -10.48 5.27
C ALA A 76 15.94 -11.66 4.80
N LEU A 77 16.26 -11.65 3.50
CA LEU A 77 17.11 -12.64 2.83
C LEU A 77 18.35 -11.96 2.26
N SER A 78 19.34 -12.74 1.81
CA SER A 78 20.56 -12.16 1.25
C SER A 78 20.31 -11.26 0.06
N TYR A 79 21.14 -10.22 -0.04
CA TYR A 79 21.10 -9.30 -1.15
C TYR A 79 21.24 -10.05 -2.48
N ILE A 80 20.40 -9.68 -3.45
CA ILE A 80 20.39 -10.32 -4.76
C ILE A 80 21.33 -9.54 -5.69
N GLU A 81 22.48 -10.11 -6.04
CA GLU A 81 23.42 -9.48 -6.97
C GLU A 81 22.95 -9.56 -8.43
N ASP A 82 22.53 -10.76 -8.88
CA ASP A 82 22.04 -10.98 -10.25
C ASP A 82 20.51 -10.92 -10.31
N GLN A 83 19.99 -9.72 -10.52
CA GLN A 83 18.56 -9.44 -10.62
C GLN A 83 17.91 -10.14 -11.83
N GLN A 84 18.62 -10.22 -12.96
CA GLN A 84 18.06 -10.81 -14.19
C GLN A 84 17.92 -12.32 -14.05
N GLN A 85 18.93 -12.98 -13.48
CA GLN A 85 18.88 -14.40 -13.20
C GLN A 85 17.78 -14.70 -12.18
N MET A 86 17.63 -13.88 -11.13
CA MET A 86 16.57 -14.05 -10.15
C MET A 86 15.17 -13.99 -10.78
N ILE A 87 14.91 -13.01 -11.66
CA ILE A 87 13.63 -12.91 -12.38
C ILE A 87 13.41 -14.15 -13.25
N ALA A 88 14.44 -14.57 -14.00
CA ALA A 88 14.36 -15.76 -14.84
C ALA A 88 14.05 -17.03 -14.04
N ASP A 89 14.65 -17.20 -12.87
CA ASP A 89 14.38 -18.33 -11.99
C ASP A 89 12.98 -18.29 -11.38
N ILE A 90 12.46 -17.11 -11.02
CA ILE A 90 11.06 -16.97 -10.59
C ILE A 90 10.10 -17.40 -11.70
N VAL A 91 10.30 -16.93 -12.93
CA VAL A 91 9.46 -17.30 -14.10
C VAL A 91 9.55 -18.80 -14.37
N ALA A 92 10.76 -19.37 -14.31
CA ALA A 92 11.00 -20.78 -14.54
C ALA A 92 10.54 -21.67 -13.37
N SER A 93 10.10 -21.08 -12.25
CA SER A 93 9.84 -21.79 -10.99
C SER A 93 11.05 -22.62 -10.52
N ASN A 94 12.25 -22.12 -10.80
CA ASN A 94 13.50 -22.76 -10.42
C ASN A 94 13.88 -22.35 -8.98
N HIS A 95 14.13 -23.34 -8.12
CA HIS A 95 14.38 -23.12 -6.70
C HIS A 95 15.85 -22.84 -6.36
N THR A 96 16.79 -23.11 -7.28
CA THR A 96 18.23 -23.08 -6.99
C THR A 96 18.71 -21.72 -6.48
N SER A 97 18.18 -20.62 -7.04
CA SER A 97 18.61 -19.27 -6.68
C SER A 97 18.05 -18.84 -5.32
N PHE A 98 16.95 -19.44 -4.87
CA PHE A 98 16.40 -19.21 -3.54
C PHE A 98 17.16 -19.97 -2.47
N ASP A 99 17.70 -21.15 -2.77
CA ASP A 99 18.48 -21.95 -1.82
C ASP A 99 19.78 -21.25 -1.40
N LEU A 100 20.36 -20.49 -2.33
CA LEU A 100 21.55 -19.66 -2.09
C LEU A 100 21.27 -18.47 -1.14
N LEU A 101 20.00 -18.13 -0.91
CA LEU A 101 19.64 -17.02 -0.03
C LEU A 101 19.74 -17.43 1.45
N SER A 102 20.66 -16.81 2.17
CA SER A 102 20.83 -16.97 3.62
C SER A 102 19.88 -16.07 4.42
N LYS A 103 19.54 -16.49 5.64
CA LYS A 103 18.73 -15.71 6.60
C LYS A 103 19.54 -15.02 7.70
N ASP A 104 20.81 -15.37 7.84
CA ASP A 104 21.68 -14.85 8.90
C ASP A 104 22.19 -13.46 8.52
N ILE A 105 21.28 -12.50 8.46
CA ILE A 105 21.55 -11.14 8.03
C ILE A 105 20.99 -10.18 9.05
N ASP A 106 21.80 -9.20 9.42
CA ASP A 106 21.33 -8.13 10.27
C ASP A 106 20.55 -7.13 9.40
N SER A 107 19.23 -7.28 9.34
CA SER A 107 18.36 -6.40 8.56
C SER A 107 18.42 -4.92 8.98
N GLU A 108 19.01 -4.60 10.14
CA GLU A 108 19.19 -3.21 10.59
C GLU A 108 20.47 -2.56 10.04
N VAL A 109 21.43 -3.37 9.55
CA VAL A 109 22.76 -2.89 9.15
C VAL A 109 23.14 -3.34 7.75
N ASP A 110 22.84 -4.57 7.38
CA ASP A 110 23.30 -5.20 6.15
C ASP A 110 22.33 -4.99 4.99
N SER A 111 22.88 -4.91 3.79
CA SER A 111 22.08 -4.96 2.56
C SER A 111 21.42 -6.33 2.43
N HIS A 112 20.12 -6.34 2.18
CA HIS A 112 19.30 -7.54 2.17
C HIS A 112 18.20 -7.43 1.12
N SER A 113 17.56 -8.54 0.80
CA SER A 113 16.36 -8.58 -0.03
C SER A 113 15.12 -8.81 0.82
N VAL A 114 13.99 -8.25 0.40
CA VAL A 114 12.68 -8.41 1.02
C VAL A 114 11.73 -8.98 -0.02
N PHE A 115 11.08 -10.07 0.35
CA PHE A 115 10.12 -10.75 -0.50
C PHE A 115 8.72 -10.54 0.06
N THR A 116 7.82 -10.03 -0.77
CA THR A 116 6.43 -9.80 -0.40
C THR A 116 5.55 -10.74 -1.21
N LEU A 117 4.93 -11.69 -0.52
CA LEU A 117 4.07 -12.70 -1.11
C LEU A 117 2.61 -12.25 -1.03
N TYR A 118 1.92 -12.28 -2.16
CA TYR A 118 0.49 -12.01 -2.26
C TYR A 118 -0.25 -13.32 -2.53
N LYS A 119 -1.09 -13.74 -1.58
CA LYS A 119 -1.86 -14.99 -1.69
C LYS A 119 -3.35 -14.73 -1.90
N SER A 120 -3.95 -15.55 -2.74
CA SER A 120 -5.41 -15.60 -2.89
C SER A 120 -5.92 -17.03 -2.68
N LYS A 121 -7.16 -17.13 -2.20
CA LYS A 121 -7.89 -18.41 -2.10
C LYS A 121 -8.15 -19.07 -3.46
N SER A 122 -7.98 -18.32 -4.56
CA SER A 122 -8.13 -18.79 -5.95
C SER A 122 -6.98 -19.66 -6.46
N GLY A 123 -5.85 -19.71 -5.75
CA GLY A 123 -4.67 -20.50 -6.12
C GLY A 123 -3.67 -19.78 -7.03
N LYS A 124 -4.02 -18.61 -7.57
CA LYS A 124 -3.04 -17.69 -8.16
C LYS A 124 -2.34 -16.94 -7.04
N ASN A 125 -1.02 -16.85 -7.11
CA ASN A 125 -0.19 -16.11 -6.15
C ASN A 125 0.75 -15.19 -6.92
N TYR A 126 1.11 -14.08 -6.30
CA TYR A 126 2.08 -13.13 -6.84
C TYR A 126 3.20 -12.89 -5.83
N LEU A 127 4.36 -12.51 -6.33
CA LEU A 127 5.53 -12.19 -5.54
C LEU A 127 6.06 -10.82 -5.98
N SER A 128 6.46 -9.99 -5.03
CA SER A 128 7.30 -8.83 -5.29
C SER A 128 8.61 -9.00 -4.54
N VAL A 129 9.71 -8.54 -5.14
CA VAL A 129 11.05 -8.65 -4.57
C VAL A 129 11.74 -7.31 -4.64
N ASP A 130 12.19 -6.83 -3.49
CA ASP A 130 12.94 -5.60 -3.34
C ASP A 130 14.33 -5.90 -2.78
N ASN A 131 15.34 -5.22 -3.29
CA ASN A 131 16.65 -5.14 -2.65
C ASN A 131 16.71 -3.87 -1.79
N LYS A 132 17.17 -4.03 -0.56
CA LYS A 132 17.46 -2.95 0.39
C LYS A 132 18.97 -2.77 0.47
N THR A 133 19.49 -1.66 -0.02
CA THR A 133 20.91 -1.33 0.07
C THR A 133 21.16 -0.45 1.28
N SER A 134 22.00 -0.90 2.20
CA SER A 134 22.41 -0.13 3.37
C SER A 134 23.32 1.03 2.99
N LYS A 135 23.00 2.23 3.48
CA LYS A 135 23.77 3.46 3.34
C LYS A 135 23.87 4.14 4.71
N VAL A 136 25.10 4.35 5.19
CA VAL A 136 25.33 5.11 6.42
C VAL A 136 25.31 6.60 6.08
N ASP A 137 24.48 7.38 6.78
CA ASP A 137 24.43 8.83 6.61
C ASP A 137 25.58 9.54 7.34
N ASP A 138 25.78 10.83 7.04
CA ASP A 138 26.83 11.67 7.65
C ASP A 138 26.71 11.77 9.19
N LYS A 139 25.59 11.31 9.78
CA LYS A 139 25.31 11.30 11.22
C LYS A 139 25.47 9.90 11.85
N GLY A 140 25.92 8.91 11.08
CA GLY A 140 26.13 7.53 11.53
C GLY A 140 24.85 6.70 11.64
N ASN A 141 23.71 7.16 11.11
CA ASN A 141 22.49 6.34 11.05
C ASN A 141 22.47 5.52 9.76
N VAL A 142 22.06 4.26 9.87
CA VAL A 142 21.82 3.40 8.71
C VAL A 142 20.50 3.79 8.06
N LYS A 143 20.52 4.04 6.74
CA LYS A 143 19.36 4.21 5.89
C LYS A 143 19.37 3.15 4.80
N PHE A 144 18.19 2.72 4.38
CA PHE A 144 18.05 1.77 3.30
C PHE A 144 17.50 2.46 2.06
N ASP A 145 18.21 2.27 0.95
CA ASP A 145 17.69 2.55 -0.39
C ASP A 145 16.96 1.31 -0.90
N SER A 146 15.84 1.48 -1.61
CA SER A 146 15.03 0.37 -2.10
C SER A 146 15.12 0.30 -3.61
N ASP A 147 15.61 -0.82 -4.11
CA ASP A 147 15.67 -1.14 -5.53
C ASP A 147 14.66 -2.26 -5.83
N GLU A 148 13.63 -1.94 -6.60
CA GLU A 148 12.59 -2.90 -6.98
C GLU A 148 13.13 -3.83 -8.06
N ILE A 149 13.28 -5.12 -7.74
CA ILE A 149 13.74 -6.12 -8.72
C ILE A 149 12.56 -6.54 -9.60
N VAL A 150 11.42 -6.83 -8.97
CA VAL A 150 10.21 -7.24 -9.67
C VAL A 150 8.97 -6.96 -8.83
N GLU A 151 7.93 -6.44 -9.48
CA GLU A 151 6.62 -6.20 -8.88
C GLU A 151 5.59 -7.19 -9.43
N TYR A 152 4.85 -7.86 -8.52
CA TYR A 152 3.73 -8.76 -8.82
C TYR A 152 3.99 -9.82 -9.91
N ILE A 153 5.11 -10.52 -9.84
CA ILE A 153 5.34 -11.67 -10.73
C ILE A 153 4.49 -12.87 -10.29
N ALA A 154 3.81 -13.49 -11.25
CA ALA A 154 2.98 -14.66 -10.98
C ALA A 154 3.85 -15.88 -10.61
N ILE A 155 3.49 -16.56 -9.54
CA ILE A 155 4.20 -17.75 -9.07
C ILE A 155 3.24 -18.91 -8.81
N ASN A 156 3.75 -20.13 -8.94
CA ASN A 156 2.98 -21.33 -8.66
C ASN A 156 2.80 -21.56 -7.15
N SER A 157 1.92 -22.50 -6.79
CA SER A 157 1.65 -22.81 -5.38
C SER A 157 2.82 -23.48 -4.67
N GLU A 158 3.71 -24.17 -5.39
CA GLU A 158 4.84 -24.89 -4.81
C GLU A 158 5.91 -23.91 -4.32
N LEU A 159 6.32 -22.97 -5.17
CA LEU A 159 7.25 -21.90 -4.82
C LEU A 159 6.70 -21.04 -3.68
N SER A 160 5.39 -20.72 -3.69
CA SER A 160 4.78 -19.98 -2.58
C SER A 160 4.88 -20.71 -1.24
N LYS A 161 4.76 -22.05 -1.23
CA LYS A 161 4.88 -22.85 -0.01
C LYS A 161 6.33 -22.96 0.44
N LEU A 162 7.27 -23.10 -0.51
CA LEU A 162 8.70 -23.13 -0.21
C LEU A 162 9.13 -21.83 0.48
N LEU A 163 8.72 -20.69 -0.07
CA LEU A 163 9.03 -19.37 0.48
C LEU A 163 8.46 -19.16 1.90
N LEU A 164 7.26 -19.66 2.18
CA LEU A 164 6.67 -19.60 3.53
C LEU A 164 7.35 -20.51 4.55
N ASN A 165 8.00 -21.57 4.08
CA ASN A 165 8.73 -22.52 4.94
C ASN A 165 10.21 -22.14 5.12
N LYS A 166 10.70 -21.15 4.38
CA LYS A 166 11.91 -20.43 4.76
C LYS A 166 11.51 -19.49 5.88
#